data_AF-A0A7Y5VGQ1-F1
#
_entry.id   AF-A0A7Y5VGQ1-F1
#
_cell.length_a   1.000
_cell.length_b   1.000
_cell.length_c   1.000
_cell.angle_alpha   90.00
_cell.angle_beta   90.00
_cell.angle_gamma   90.00
#
_symmetry.space_group_name_H-M   'P 1'
#
loop_
_entity.id
_entity.type
_entity.pdbx_description
1 polymer ?
#
loop_
_entity_poly.entity_id
_entity_poly.type
_entity_poly.pdbx_seq_one_letter_code
_entity_poly.pdbx_strand_id
1 'polypeptide(L)'
;MEFWGKKVNVSKEAAQLQVAIINTFEPEKRFRIALDFANFGIDQTRTWIKEQHPYYSELEVTLAFVKLIYYDAGSMSEEHWQFYKRVMEKKIKKDWAARFRKMMEENSWSYEDVAKMGNFKNGSVIKATISRGLPAFAKLAVLIHESKKR
;
A
#
# COMPACT_ATOMS: atom_id res chain seq x y z
N MET A 1 4.06 -8.73 14.57
CA MET A 1 3.25 -8.73 15.81
C MET A 1 3.87 -7.96 16.98
N GLU A 2 5.13 -7.48 16.91
CA GLU A 2 5.77 -6.71 18.01
C GLU A 2 5.11 -5.36 18.31
N PHE A 3 4.55 -4.66 17.32
CA PHE A 3 3.92 -3.35 17.53
C PHE A 3 2.75 -3.40 18.53
N TRP A 4 1.86 -4.40 18.40
CA TRP A 4 0.77 -4.64 19.35
C TRP A 4 1.23 -5.35 20.64
N GLY A 5 2.47 -5.82 20.69
CA GLY A 5 3.05 -6.56 21.82
C GLY A 5 3.59 -5.69 22.95
N LYS A 6 3.84 -4.39 22.69
CA LYS A 6 4.27 -3.40 23.70
C LYS A 6 3.13 -2.50 24.15
N LYS A 7 1.97 -3.07 24.52
CA LYS A 7 0.88 -2.28 25.10
C LYS A 7 1.27 -1.84 26.51
N VAL A 8 1.65 -0.57 26.66
CA VAL A 8 1.54 0.12 27.94
C VAL A 8 0.03 0.27 28.19
N ASN A 9 -0.54 -0.66 28.95
CA ASN A 9 -1.94 -0.55 29.34
C ASN A 9 -2.10 0.70 30.22
N VAL A 10 -3.02 1.58 29.84
CA VAL A 10 -3.45 2.69 30.70
C VAL A 10 -4.05 2.13 31.99
N SER A 11 -3.83 2.81 33.12
CA SER A 11 -4.46 2.38 34.38
C SER A 11 -5.99 2.46 34.28
N LYS A 12 -6.68 1.68 35.11
CA LYS A 12 -8.15 1.66 35.12
C LYS A 12 -8.72 3.05 35.43
N GLU A 13 -8.08 3.79 36.32
CA GLU A 13 -8.45 5.15 36.69
C GLU A 13 -8.28 6.12 35.51
N ALA A 14 -7.17 6.01 34.77
CA ALA A 14 -6.94 6.82 33.58
C ALA A 14 -7.98 6.53 32.47
N ALA A 15 -8.35 5.26 32.26
CA ALA A 15 -9.38 4.89 31.31
C ALA A 15 -10.77 5.45 31.72
N GLN A 16 -11.11 5.41 33.00
CA GLN A 16 -12.37 5.96 33.52
C GLN A 16 -12.44 7.49 33.34
N LEU A 17 -11.35 8.20 33.62
CA LEU A 17 -11.23 9.63 33.39
C LEU A 17 -11.40 9.99 31.91
N GLN A 18 -10.79 9.22 31.00
CA GLN A 18 -10.94 9.42 29.56
C GLN A 18 -12.39 9.23 29.10
N VAL A 19 -13.07 8.18 29.58
CA VAL A 19 -14.50 7.95 29.28
C VAL A 19 -15.37 9.07 29.82
N ALA A 20 -15.10 9.55 31.04
CA ALA A 20 -15.84 10.66 31.63
C ALA A 20 -15.73 11.94 30.79
N ILE A 21 -14.52 12.27 30.32
CA ILE A 21 -14.28 13.43 29.45
C ILE A 21 -14.96 13.25 28.08
N ILE A 22 -14.85 12.08 27.45
CA ILE A 22 -15.48 11.83 26.14
C ILE A 22 -17.00 11.99 26.22
N ASN A 23 -17.61 11.56 27.33
CA ASN A 23 -19.06 11.67 27.53
C ASN A 23 -19.56 13.10 27.70
N THR A 24 -18.70 14.09 27.99
CA THR A 24 -19.11 15.50 28.04
C THR A 24 -19.24 16.13 26.65
N PHE A 25 -18.82 15.43 25.58
CA PHE A 25 -18.91 15.95 24.22
C PHE A 25 -20.25 15.64 23.56
N GLU A 26 -20.65 16.50 22.62
CA GLU A 26 -21.81 16.25 21.77
C GLU A 26 -21.66 14.94 20.98
N PRO A 27 -22.76 14.24 20.66
CA PRO A 27 -22.73 12.96 19.93
C PRO A 27 -21.89 13.01 18.64
N GLU A 28 -22.03 14.07 17.83
CA GLU A 28 -21.25 14.23 16.60
C GLU A 28 -19.74 14.25 16.86
N LYS A 29 -19.30 14.98 17.90
CA LYS A 29 -17.90 15.05 18.29
C LYS A 29 -17.40 13.70 18.81
N ARG A 30 -18.23 12.95 19.54
CA ARG A 30 -17.90 11.57 19.98
C ARG A 30 -17.73 10.62 18.80
N PHE A 31 -18.63 10.67 17.82
CA PHE A 31 -18.51 9.88 16.59
C PHE A 31 -17.24 10.22 15.81
N ARG A 32 -16.92 11.52 15.68
CA ARG A 32 -15.68 11.96 15.03
C ARG A 32 -14.45 11.41 15.75
N ILE A 33 -14.38 11.50 17.07
CA ILE A 33 -13.26 10.94 17.85
C ILE A 33 -13.12 9.43 17.61
N ALA A 34 -14.23 8.69 17.62
CA ALA A 34 -14.20 7.24 17.36
C ALA A 34 -13.73 6.91 15.93
N LEU A 35 -14.19 7.68 14.94
CA LEU A 35 -13.79 7.54 13.54
C LEU A 35 -12.30 7.87 13.36
N ASP A 36 -11.82 8.97 13.94
CA ASP A 36 -10.42 9.39 13.89
C ASP A 36 -9.51 8.34 14.52
N PHE A 37 -9.93 7.75 15.64
CA PHE A 37 -9.18 6.68 16.29
C PHE A 37 -9.13 5.41 15.44
N ALA A 38 -10.24 5.02 14.80
CA ALA A 38 -10.25 3.90 13.88
C ALA A 38 -9.34 4.14 12.66
N ASN A 39 -9.42 5.34 12.07
CA ASN A 39 -8.58 5.75 10.95
C ASN A 39 -7.10 5.77 11.33
N PHE A 40 -6.75 6.24 12.52
CA PHE A 40 -5.38 6.23 13.02
C PHE A 40 -4.78 4.81 13.00
N GLY A 41 -5.51 3.80 13.46
CA GLY A 41 -5.05 2.41 13.42
C GLY A 41 -4.82 1.90 11.98
N ILE A 42 -5.71 2.28 11.05
CA ILE A 42 -5.57 1.96 9.63
C ILE A 42 -4.32 2.63 9.05
N ASP A 43 -4.19 3.94 9.24
CA ASP A 43 -3.12 4.76 8.69
C ASP A 43 -1.74 4.35 9.21
N GLN A 44 -1.63 4.05 10.51
CA GLN A 44 -0.40 3.53 11.09
C GLN A 44 -0.03 2.17 10.52
N THR A 45 -0.99 1.26 10.37
CA THR A 45 -0.73 -0.06 9.79
C THR A 45 -0.27 0.06 8.33
N ARG A 46 -0.91 0.92 7.55
CA ARG A 46 -0.52 1.20 6.15
C ARG A 46 0.87 1.83 6.06
N THR A 47 1.18 2.77 6.95
CA THR A 47 2.50 3.42 7.04
C THR A 47 3.58 2.38 7.36
N TRP A 48 3.35 1.55 8.38
CA TRP A 48 4.25 0.46 8.74
C TRP A 48 4.50 -0.51 7.57
N ILE A 49 3.45 -0.92 6.84
CA ILE A 49 3.61 -1.77 5.63
C ILE A 49 4.52 -1.09 4.61
N LYS A 50 4.34 0.22 4.39
CA LYS A 50 5.12 0.99 3.41
C LYS A 50 6.57 1.18 3.83
N GLU A 51 6.84 1.32 5.13
CA GLU A 51 8.21 1.37 5.67
C GLU A 51 8.93 0.03 5.47
N GLN A 52 8.25 -1.10 5.65
CA GLN A 52 8.82 -2.44 5.40
C GLN A 52 8.96 -2.75 3.90
N HIS A 53 8.13 -2.13 3.06
CA HIS A 53 8.16 -2.30 1.61
C HIS A 53 8.15 -0.95 0.87
N PRO A 54 9.29 -0.22 0.85
CA PRO A 54 9.36 1.13 0.29
C PRO A 54 8.94 1.24 -1.18
N TYR A 55 8.99 0.13 -1.91
CA TYR A 55 8.65 0.05 -3.32
C TYR A 55 7.18 -0.29 -3.62
N TYR A 56 6.35 -0.51 -2.60
CA TYR A 56 4.94 -0.81 -2.80
C TYR A 56 4.17 0.41 -3.30
N SER A 57 3.32 0.20 -4.31
CA SER A 57 2.25 1.14 -4.65
C SER A 57 1.15 1.14 -3.57
N GLU A 58 0.29 2.15 -3.56
CA GLU A 58 -0.86 2.19 -2.63
C GLU A 58 -1.79 0.98 -2.80
N LEU A 59 -1.87 0.40 -4.00
CA LEU A 59 -2.63 -0.83 -4.25
C LEU A 59 -1.95 -2.05 -3.61
N GLU A 60 -0.62 -2.13 -3.65
CA GLU A 60 0.14 -3.19 -2.99
C GLU A 60 0.06 -3.05 -1.46
N VAL A 61 0.15 -1.83 -0.92
CA VAL A 61 -0.09 -1.55 0.51
C VAL A 61 -1.49 -1.98 0.91
N THR A 62 -2.51 -1.66 0.10
CA THR A 62 -3.90 -2.06 0.38
C THR A 62 -4.09 -3.57 0.37
N LEU A 63 -3.48 -4.27 -0.60
CA LEU A 63 -3.53 -5.74 -0.66
C LEU A 63 -2.88 -6.36 0.58
N ALA A 64 -1.71 -5.86 0.99
CA ALA A 64 -1.02 -6.33 2.18
C ALA A 64 -1.81 -6.03 3.47
N PHE A 65 -2.42 -4.85 3.55
CA PHE A 65 -3.28 -4.47 4.67
C PHE A 65 -4.49 -5.41 4.79
N VAL A 66 -5.19 -5.68 3.69
CA VAL A 66 -6.35 -6.58 3.70
C VAL A 66 -5.95 -8.00 4.08
N LYS A 67 -4.80 -8.48 3.59
CA LYS A 67 -4.25 -9.77 4.02
C LYS A 67 -4.07 -9.81 5.53
N LEU A 68 -3.40 -8.81 6.10
CA LEU A 68 -3.06 -8.77 7.52
C LEU A 68 -4.31 -8.69 8.41
N ILE A 69 -5.24 -7.80 8.06
CA ILE A 69 -6.39 -7.47 8.93
C ILE A 69 -7.54 -8.46 8.80
N TYR A 70 -7.76 -9.02 7.61
CA TYR A 70 -8.93 -9.86 7.38
C TYR A 70 -8.57 -11.33 7.23
N TYR A 71 -7.54 -11.65 6.43
CA TYR A 71 -7.20 -13.05 6.16
C TYR A 71 -6.34 -13.66 7.27
N ASP A 72 -5.20 -13.04 7.59
CA ASP A 72 -4.29 -13.54 8.63
C ASP A 72 -4.93 -13.49 10.03
N ALA A 73 -5.91 -12.61 10.25
CA ALA A 73 -6.71 -12.54 11.47
C ALA A 73 -7.89 -13.54 11.52
N GLY A 74 -8.08 -14.36 10.48
CA GLY A 74 -9.13 -15.38 10.41
C GLY A 74 -10.55 -14.87 10.14
N SER A 75 -10.70 -13.59 9.77
CA SER A 75 -11.99 -12.96 9.44
C SER A 75 -12.41 -13.10 7.96
N MET A 76 -11.58 -13.74 7.13
CA MET A 76 -11.80 -13.97 5.70
C MET A 76 -11.41 -15.40 5.35
N SER A 77 -12.27 -16.10 4.61
CA SER A 77 -11.96 -17.44 4.11
C SER A 77 -10.89 -17.42 3.02
N GLU A 78 -10.19 -18.55 2.86
CA GLU A 78 -9.19 -18.74 1.80
C GLU A 78 -9.74 -18.40 0.40
N GLU A 79 -10.95 -18.86 0.11
CA GLU A 79 -11.59 -18.67 -1.19
C GLU A 79 -11.82 -17.17 -1.49
N HIS A 80 -12.33 -16.42 -0.52
CA HIS A 80 -12.51 -14.98 -0.64
C HIS A 80 -11.18 -14.25 -0.76
N TRP A 81 -10.17 -14.68 -0.01
CA TRP A 81 -8.82 -14.12 -0.09
C TRP A 81 -8.20 -14.35 -1.47
N GLN A 82 -8.24 -15.57 -2.01
CA GLN A 82 -7.72 -15.84 -3.35
C GLN A 82 -8.46 -15.08 -4.44
N PHE A 83 -9.78 -14.93 -4.32
CA PHE A 83 -10.56 -14.08 -5.22
C PHE A 83 -10.08 -12.63 -5.16
N TYR A 84 -10.00 -12.05 -3.97
CA TYR A 84 -9.60 -10.66 -3.75
C TYR A 84 -8.17 -10.41 -4.25
N LYS A 85 -7.23 -11.27 -3.86
CA LYS A 85 -5.83 -11.23 -4.28
C LYS A 85 -5.71 -11.22 -5.79
N ARG A 86 -6.38 -12.15 -6.50
CA ARG A 86 -6.36 -12.22 -7.96
C ARG A 86 -6.90 -10.95 -8.64
N VAL A 87 -7.96 -10.36 -8.09
CA VAL A 87 -8.52 -9.09 -8.61
C VAL A 87 -7.52 -7.94 -8.40
N MET A 88 -6.92 -7.86 -7.22
CA MET A 88 -5.96 -6.82 -6.88
C MET A 88 -4.66 -6.94 -7.68
N GLU A 89 -4.12 -8.15 -7.86
CA GLU A 89 -2.91 -8.38 -8.66
C GLU A 89 -3.09 -7.90 -10.12
N LYS A 90 -4.27 -8.12 -10.71
CA LYS A 90 -4.59 -7.58 -12.04
C LYS A 90 -4.59 -6.05 -12.05
N LYS A 91 -5.14 -5.41 -11.02
CA LYS A 91 -5.16 -3.94 -10.88
C LYS A 91 -3.75 -3.39 -10.68
N ILE A 92 -2.99 -3.95 -9.76
CA ILE A 92 -1.59 -3.60 -9.46
C ILE A 92 -0.72 -3.69 -10.71
N LYS A 93 -0.88 -4.76 -11.50
CA LYS A 93 -0.14 -4.94 -12.74
C LYS A 93 -0.47 -3.86 -13.78
N LYS A 94 -1.75 -3.51 -13.93
CA LYS A 94 -2.18 -2.44 -14.84
C LYS A 94 -1.67 -1.07 -14.38
N ASP A 95 -1.74 -0.79 -13.08
CA ASP A 95 -1.24 0.44 -12.47
C ASP A 95 0.25 0.64 -12.74
N TRP A 96 1.07 -0.36 -12.41
CA TRP A 96 2.51 -0.31 -12.67
C TRP A 96 2.82 -0.13 -14.16
N ALA A 97 2.14 -0.85 -15.05
CA ALA A 97 2.33 -0.71 -16.48
C ALA A 97 1.97 0.70 -16.98
N ALA A 98 0.91 1.31 -16.47
CA ALA A 98 0.52 2.68 -16.80
C ALA A 98 1.56 3.69 -16.31
N ARG A 99 2.01 3.59 -15.06
CA ARG A 99 3.03 4.48 -14.48
C ARG A 99 4.38 4.37 -15.19
N PHE A 100 4.77 3.16 -15.58
CA PHE A 100 5.99 2.95 -16.37
C PHE A 100 5.91 3.59 -17.75
N ARG A 101 4.78 3.43 -18.47
CA ARG A 101 4.58 4.08 -19.77
C ARG A 101 4.59 5.59 -19.65
N LYS A 102 3.93 6.14 -18.63
CA LYS A 102 3.95 7.57 -18.34
C LYS A 102 5.38 8.08 -18.10
N MET A 103 6.18 7.38 -17.31
CA MET A 103 7.60 7.71 -17.13
C MET A 103 8.36 7.71 -18.46
N MET A 104 8.15 6.71 -19.32
CA MET A 104 8.79 6.66 -20.64
C MET A 104 8.40 7.85 -21.52
N GLU A 105 7.09 8.15 -21.59
CA GLU A 105 6.55 9.27 -22.36
C GLU A 105 7.15 10.61 -21.90
N GLU A 106 7.21 10.84 -20.59
CA GLU A 106 7.75 12.07 -20.00
C GLU A 106 9.25 12.25 -20.22
N ASN A 107 9.99 11.16 -20.40
CA ASN A 107 11.42 11.19 -20.73
C ASN A 107 11.68 11.05 -22.24
N SER A 108 10.64 11.02 -23.07
CA SER A 108 10.73 10.76 -24.52
C SER A 108 11.50 9.47 -24.87
N TRP A 109 11.35 8.43 -24.06
CA TRP A 109 12.00 7.14 -24.27
C TRP A 109 11.13 6.18 -25.07
N SER A 110 11.73 5.54 -26.08
CA SER A 110 11.17 4.37 -26.73
C SER A 110 11.48 3.09 -25.96
N TYR A 111 10.80 1.98 -26.31
CA TYR A 111 11.14 0.67 -25.74
C TYR A 111 12.57 0.23 -26.09
N GLU A 112 13.12 0.67 -27.22
CA GLU A 112 14.50 0.39 -27.60
C GLU A 112 15.50 1.17 -26.74
N ASP A 113 15.18 2.40 -26.36
CA ASP A 113 16.04 3.19 -25.47
C ASP A 113 16.15 2.53 -24.10
N VAL A 114 15.01 2.10 -23.56
CA VAL A 114 14.97 1.34 -22.29
C VAL A 114 15.72 0.01 -22.42
N ALA A 115 15.59 -0.68 -23.55
CA ALA A 115 16.31 -1.92 -23.79
C ALA A 115 17.83 -1.70 -23.77
N LYS A 116 18.32 -0.64 -24.44
CA LYS A 116 19.73 -0.25 -24.43
C LYS A 116 20.21 0.10 -23.02
N MET A 117 19.45 0.89 -22.27
CA MET A 117 19.79 1.29 -20.89
C MET A 117 19.89 0.09 -19.94
N GLY A 118 18.99 -0.89 -20.10
CA GLY A 118 18.95 -2.09 -19.27
C GLY A 118 19.75 -3.28 -19.81
N ASN A 119 20.51 -3.09 -20.89
CA ASN A 119 21.25 -4.16 -21.59
C ASN A 119 20.37 -5.37 -22.00
N PHE A 120 19.15 -5.10 -22.46
CA PHE A 120 18.23 -6.10 -23.00
C PHE A 120 18.43 -6.28 -24.51
N LYS A 121 18.04 -7.44 -25.03
CA LYS A 121 18.20 -7.81 -26.45
C LYS A 121 17.52 -6.82 -27.42
N ASN A 122 16.33 -6.32 -27.07
CA ASN A 122 15.57 -5.34 -27.85
C ASN A 122 14.34 -4.84 -27.06
N GLY A 123 13.65 -3.82 -27.58
CA GLY A 123 12.45 -3.23 -27.00
C GLY A 123 11.24 -4.16 -26.95
N SER A 124 11.18 -5.21 -27.79
CA SER A 124 10.10 -6.21 -27.72
C SER A 124 10.14 -7.00 -26.40
N VAL A 125 11.35 -7.29 -25.88
CA VAL A 125 11.52 -7.92 -24.56
C VAL A 125 10.95 -7.03 -23.45
N ILE A 126 11.19 -5.72 -23.52
CA ILE A 126 10.63 -4.75 -22.56
C ILE A 126 9.11 -4.74 -22.63
N LYS A 127 8.53 -4.66 -23.84
CA LYS A 127 7.07 -4.66 -24.05
C LYS A 127 6.40 -5.92 -23.50
N ALA A 128 7.00 -7.08 -23.72
CA ALA A 128 6.53 -8.35 -23.18
C ALA A 128 6.63 -8.38 -21.64
N THR A 129 7.72 -7.86 -21.09
CA THR A 129 7.97 -7.79 -19.64
C THR A 129 6.90 -6.93 -18.93
N ILE A 130 6.63 -5.73 -19.44
CA ILE A 130 5.58 -4.85 -18.91
C ILE A 130 4.21 -5.54 -18.95
N SER A 131 3.93 -6.27 -20.03
CA SER A 131 2.68 -7.01 -20.19
C SER A 131 2.56 -8.22 -19.25
N ARG A 132 3.66 -8.77 -18.72
CA ARG A 132 3.68 -9.89 -17.78
C ARG A 132 3.72 -9.43 -16.31
N GLY A 133 4.33 -8.28 -16.05
CA GLY A 133 4.46 -7.65 -14.74
C GLY A 133 5.82 -6.99 -14.62
N LEU A 134 5.85 -5.76 -14.12
CA LEU A 134 7.10 -5.01 -14.03
C LEU A 134 8.03 -5.61 -12.96
N PRO A 135 9.31 -5.87 -13.31
CA PRO A 135 10.30 -6.35 -12.36
C PRO A 135 10.64 -5.26 -11.32
N ALA A 136 11.22 -5.67 -10.19
CA ALA A 136 11.47 -4.79 -9.04
C ALA A 136 12.32 -3.55 -9.40
N PHE A 137 13.38 -3.70 -10.18
CA PHE A 137 14.24 -2.57 -10.58
C PHE A 137 13.48 -1.53 -11.41
N ALA A 138 12.55 -1.96 -12.26
CA ALA A 138 11.76 -1.07 -13.10
C ALA A 138 10.69 -0.32 -12.27
N LYS A 139 10.11 -0.98 -11.25
CA LYS A 139 9.26 -0.31 -10.25
C LYS A 139 10.05 0.76 -9.49
N LEU A 140 11.29 0.45 -9.09
CA LEU A 140 12.15 1.41 -8.39
C LEU A 140 12.47 2.63 -9.28
N ALA A 141 12.79 2.42 -10.56
CA ALA A 141 13.02 3.51 -11.50
C ALA A 141 11.81 4.45 -11.61
N VAL A 142 10.60 3.89 -11.70
CA VAL A 142 9.35 4.67 -11.70
C VAL A 142 9.20 5.48 -10.43
N LEU A 143 9.45 4.88 -9.25
CA LEU A 143 9.34 5.58 -7.98
C LEU A 143 10.35 6.72 -7.84
N ILE A 144 11.60 6.53 -8.28
CA ILE A 144 12.63 7.58 -8.29
C ILE A 144 12.22 8.72 -9.23
N HIS A 145 11.64 8.40 -10.38
CA HIS A 145 11.15 9.41 -11.31
C HIS A 145 9.98 10.21 -10.72
N GLU A 146 9.04 9.54 -10.08
CA GLU A 146 7.89 10.18 -9.43
C GLU A 146 8.29 11.01 -8.20
N SER A 147 9.33 10.61 -7.46
CA SER A 147 9.79 11.36 -6.29
C SER A 147 10.46 12.69 -6.67
N LYS A 148 11.16 12.75 -7.82
CA LYS A 148 11.75 13.99 -8.35
C LYS A 148 10.71 15.06 -8.74
N LYS A 149 9.43 14.68 -8.82
CA LYS A 149 8.32 15.57 -9.18
C LYS A 149 7.53 16.11 -7.99
N ARG A 150 7.83 15.64 -6.79
CA ARG A 150 7.25 16.12 -5.54
C ARG A 150 8.18 17.13 -4.89
#